data_AF-A0A6L4AKG7-F1
#
_entry.id   AF-A0A6L4AKG7-F1
#
_cell.length_a   1.000
_cell.length_b   1.000
_cell.length_c   1.000
_cell.angle_alpha   90.00
_cell.angle_beta   90.00
_cell.angle_gamma   90.00
#
_symmetry.space_group_name_H-M   'P 1'
#
loop_
_entity.id
_entity.type
_entity.pdbx_description
1 polymer ?
#
loop_
_entity_poly.entity_id
_entity_poly.type
_entity_poly.pdbx_seq_one_letter_code
_entity_poly.pdbx_strand_id
1 'polypeptide(L)'
;DFPQVHGAVDFLRRVALGERRRPGRNVVVIGGGNVAIDAARTCLRLGCEQVTIAYRRTRKEMPADHEEVEQAEEEGVHFEMLTVPTAVIGEAGNVRALRCLKAKLVTVTGSNRQSPKPIEGSDFDMPADAVISAIGQRVEQQWFESMPGLTWTHRDTIRVNTITMETSLPGIFAAGDAVTGPATVIEAIGGGKRAAMAIDRYLGGIPQPKLPPVPVRQQRIPYIDVPSHTKMALKRPEMPLLGIDRRRTTFQQVELGYSENQTREEARRCLRCDICRRCGKCVTICKEKMGVDALALGYLSFDHPKESDFRRTEQRCISCGACAANCPTGAMRIEDRGAERILTLCGTVLSRQPLLSCSKCGAVIGTERYLAFIRGRLGVMAPASQDGGQQLCDNCARKKGYHGSSTVMPAT
;
A
#
# COMPACT_ATOMS: atom_id res chain seq x y z
N ASP A 1 6.97 -39.71 -18.17
CA ASP A 1 6.73 -40.13 -19.57
C ASP A 1 7.53 -39.32 -20.58
N PHE A 2 7.58 -37.99 -20.47
CA PHE A 2 8.37 -37.15 -21.37
C PHE A 2 9.45 -36.34 -20.62
N PRO A 3 10.73 -36.37 -21.02
CA PRO A 3 11.79 -35.60 -20.36
C PRO A 3 11.66 -34.08 -20.56
N GLN A 4 10.90 -33.62 -21.57
CA GLN A 4 10.61 -32.22 -21.85
C GLN A 4 9.44 -31.65 -21.01
N VAL A 5 8.87 -32.46 -20.12
CA VAL A 5 7.89 -32.01 -19.13
C VAL A 5 8.62 -31.69 -17.84
N HIS A 6 8.52 -30.45 -17.39
CA HIS A 6 9.24 -29.96 -16.22
C HIS A 6 8.30 -29.41 -15.15
N GLY A 7 8.61 -29.65 -13.87
CA GLY A 7 8.07 -28.83 -12.79
C GLY A 7 8.72 -27.44 -12.84
N ALA A 8 7.92 -26.38 -12.69
CA ALA A 8 8.41 -25.00 -12.80
C ALA A 8 9.50 -24.69 -11.76
N VAL A 9 9.34 -25.14 -10.52
CA VAL A 9 10.30 -24.91 -9.44
C VAL A 9 11.64 -25.57 -9.75
N ASP A 10 11.63 -26.82 -10.20
CA ASP A 10 12.87 -27.54 -10.54
C ASP A 10 13.53 -26.93 -11.79
N PHE A 11 12.74 -26.53 -12.79
CA PHE A 11 13.24 -25.83 -13.96
C PHE A 11 13.93 -24.53 -13.59
N LEU A 12 13.26 -23.65 -12.84
CA LEU A 12 13.81 -22.37 -12.39
C LEU A 12 15.05 -22.58 -11.53
N ARG A 13 15.04 -23.57 -10.63
CA ARG A 13 16.20 -23.94 -9.82
C ARG A 13 17.40 -24.34 -10.68
N ARG A 14 17.23 -25.22 -11.67
CA ARG A 14 18.32 -25.65 -12.58
C ARG A 14 18.90 -24.46 -13.34
N VAL A 15 18.05 -23.59 -13.87
CA VAL A 15 18.49 -22.36 -14.57
C VAL A 15 19.27 -21.44 -13.64
N ALA A 16 18.80 -21.24 -12.41
CA ALA A 16 19.49 -20.43 -11.40
C ALA A 16 20.84 -21.01 -11.00
N LEU A 17 20.97 -22.35 -10.97
CA LEU A 17 22.22 -23.07 -10.73
C LEU A 17 23.16 -23.11 -11.93
N GLY A 18 22.79 -22.47 -13.05
CA GLY A 18 23.65 -22.30 -14.23
C GLY A 18 23.31 -23.21 -15.41
N GLU A 19 22.36 -24.14 -15.27
CA GLU A 19 21.92 -25.00 -16.37
C GLU A 19 20.96 -24.24 -17.29
N ARG A 20 21.53 -23.39 -18.15
CA ARG A 20 20.79 -22.48 -19.05
C ARG A 20 20.47 -23.14 -20.40
N ARG A 21 20.00 -24.38 -20.37
CA ARG A 21 19.58 -25.10 -21.58
C ARG A 21 18.16 -24.68 -21.96
N ARG A 22 17.97 -24.31 -23.23
CA ARG A 22 16.64 -24.05 -23.80
C ARG A 22 15.76 -25.31 -23.72
N PRO A 23 14.57 -25.26 -23.07
CA PRO A 23 13.71 -26.44 -22.90
C PRO A 23 13.04 -26.90 -24.21
N GLY A 24 12.71 -25.97 -25.11
CA GLY A 24 12.06 -26.23 -26.41
C GLY A 24 12.01 -24.96 -27.25
N ARG A 25 11.61 -25.04 -28.53
CA ARG A 25 11.38 -23.82 -29.34
C ARG A 25 10.02 -23.21 -29.00
N ASN A 26 8.99 -24.06 -28.89
CA ASN A 26 7.64 -23.72 -28.46
C ASN A 26 7.36 -24.30 -27.07
N VAL A 27 7.12 -23.45 -26.09
CA VAL A 27 6.92 -23.87 -24.69
C VAL A 27 5.54 -23.47 -24.21
N VAL A 28 4.83 -24.41 -23.58
CA VAL A 28 3.58 -24.12 -22.89
C VAL A 28 3.78 -24.22 -21.38
N VAL A 29 3.48 -23.14 -20.68
CA VAL A 29 3.52 -23.06 -19.21
C VAL A 29 2.10 -23.18 -18.67
N ILE A 30 1.84 -24.18 -17.83
CA ILE A 30 0.55 -24.41 -17.20
C ILE A 30 0.50 -23.65 -15.88
N GLY A 31 -0.39 -22.67 -15.74
CA GLY A 31 -0.57 -21.93 -14.49
C GLY A 31 -0.97 -20.48 -14.72
N GLY A 32 -0.99 -19.70 -13.64
CA GLY A 32 -1.28 -18.26 -13.72
C GLY A 32 -0.83 -17.46 -12.50
N GLY A 33 0.02 -18.03 -11.63
CA GLY A 33 0.68 -17.29 -10.55
C GLY A 33 2.06 -16.80 -10.95
N ASN A 34 2.74 -16.06 -10.07
CA ASN A 34 4.07 -15.49 -10.32
C ASN A 34 5.07 -16.55 -10.82
N VAL A 35 5.04 -17.77 -10.27
CA VAL A 35 5.90 -18.89 -10.74
C VAL A 35 5.70 -19.23 -12.23
N ALA A 36 4.47 -19.10 -12.75
CA ALA A 36 4.20 -19.32 -14.17
C ALA A 36 4.77 -18.18 -15.03
N ILE A 37 4.67 -16.94 -14.53
CA ILE A 37 5.25 -15.76 -15.18
C ILE A 37 6.78 -15.87 -15.20
N ASP A 38 7.40 -16.23 -14.08
CA ASP A 38 8.84 -16.45 -13.94
C ASP A 38 9.34 -17.50 -14.92
N ALA A 39 8.65 -18.66 -14.99
CA ALA A 39 8.98 -19.72 -15.90
C ALA A 39 8.88 -19.28 -17.36
N ALA A 40 7.81 -18.56 -17.73
CA ALA A 40 7.61 -18.08 -19.10
C ALA A 40 8.67 -17.05 -19.51
N ARG A 41 8.90 -16.04 -18.68
CA ARG A 41 9.92 -15.00 -18.88
C ARG A 41 11.34 -15.59 -18.92
N THR A 42 11.59 -16.62 -18.12
CA THR A 42 12.85 -17.39 -18.17
C THR A 42 13.01 -18.14 -19.49
N CYS A 43 11.95 -18.76 -20.02
CA CYS A 43 11.99 -19.43 -21.32
C CYS A 43 12.38 -18.47 -22.44
N LEU A 44 11.82 -17.26 -22.46
CA LEU A 44 12.21 -16.23 -23.42
C LEU A 44 13.72 -15.91 -23.33
N ARG A 45 14.24 -15.72 -22.11
CA ARG A 45 15.67 -15.46 -21.84
C ARG A 45 16.59 -16.60 -22.26
N LEU A 46 16.09 -17.83 -22.31
CA LEU A 46 16.81 -19.01 -22.81
C LEU A 46 16.70 -19.19 -24.34
N GLY A 47 16.04 -18.27 -25.04
CA GLY A 47 15.92 -18.28 -26.50
C GLY A 47 14.77 -19.16 -27.04
N CYS A 48 13.71 -19.39 -26.25
CA CYS A 48 12.47 -19.95 -26.77
C CYS A 48 11.82 -18.97 -27.76
N GLU A 49 11.30 -19.49 -28.86
CA GLU A 49 10.72 -18.70 -29.96
C GLU A 49 9.26 -18.33 -29.66
N GLN A 50 8.50 -19.27 -29.10
CA GLN A 50 7.13 -19.04 -28.65
C GLN A 50 6.97 -19.57 -27.23
N VAL A 51 6.38 -18.74 -26.37
CA VAL A 51 6.06 -19.10 -24.99
C VAL A 51 4.62 -18.72 -24.72
N THR A 52 3.82 -19.70 -24.34
CA THR A 52 2.39 -19.54 -24.07
C THR A 52 2.07 -19.96 -22.64
N ILE A 53 1.37 -19.13 -21.89
CA ILE A 53 0.80 -19.47 -20.60
C ILE A 53 -0.63 -19.97 -20.82
N ALA A 54 -0.88 -21.24 -20.50
CA ALA A 54 -2.22 -21.82 -20.49
C ALA A 54 -2.83 -21.63 -19.09
N TYR A 55 -3.86 -20.78 -18.99
CA TYR A 55 -4.52 -20.45 -17.73
C TYR A 55 -6.01 -20.78 -17.76
N ARG A 56 -6.48 -21.51 -16.75
CA ARG A 56 -7.87 -21.99 -16.67
C ARG A 56 -8.92 -20.91 -16.34
N ARG A 57 -8.53 -19.66 -16.07
CA ARG A 57 -9.47 -18.55 -15.74
C ARG A 57 -9.17 -17.32 -16.59
N THR A 58 -9.86 -16.21 -16.32
CA THR A 58 -9.59 -14.94 -17.00
C THR A 58 -8.48 -14.15 -16.29
N ARG A 59 -7.98 -13.10 -16.95
CA ARG A 59 -7.00 -12.16 -16.40
C ARG A 59 -7.40 -11.62 -15.03
N LYS A 60 -8.69 -11.34 -14.81
CA LYS A 60 -9.20 -10.74 -13.57
C LYS A 60 -9.01 -11.65 -12.34
N GLU A 61 -9.05 -12.96 -12.53
CA GLU A 61 -8.83 -13.94 -11.45
C GLU A 61 -7.38 -14.48 -11.46
N MET A 62 -6.47 -13.91 -12.24
CA MET A 62 -5.08 -14.31 -12.27
C MET A 62 -4.42 -13.95 -10.93
N PRO A 63 -3.81 -14.92 -10.21
CA PRO A 63 -3.14 -14.63 -8.94
C PRO A 63 -1.80 -13.92 -9.09
N ALA A 64 -1.24 -13.85 -10.31
CA ALA A 64 0.01 -13.16 -10.55
C ALA A 64 -0.12 -11.63 -10.41
N ASP A 65 0.98 -10.98 -10.04
CA ASP A 65 1.02 -9.52 -9.92
C ASP A 65 0.78 -8.86 -11.28
N HIS A 66 -0.15 -7.89 -11.32
CA HIS A 66 -0.61 -7.28 -12.57
C HIS A 66 0.52 -6.69 -13.40
N GLU A 67 1.45 -6.00 -12.74
CA GLU A 67 2.62 -5.38 -13.37
C GLU A 67 3.53 -6.45 -14.02
N GLU A 68 3.67 -7.64 -13.42
CA GLU A 68 4.46 -8.73 -13.99
C GLU A 68 3.78 -9.38 -15.20
N VAL A 69 2.45 -9.48 -15.18
CA VAL A 69 1.66 -9.98 -16.32
C VAL A 69 1.81 -9.04 -17.51
N GLU A 70 1.68 -7.73 -17.30
CA GLU A 70 1.87 -6.72 -18.34
C GLU A 70 3.29 -6.77 -18.92
N GLN A 71 4.31 -6.84 -18.06
CA GLN A 71 5.69 -6.96 -18.51
C GLN A 71 5.97 -8.27 -19.28
N ALA A 72 5.31 -9.37 -18.91
CA ALA A 72 5.44 -10.63 -19.64
C ALA A 72 4.83 -10.53 -21.04
N GLU A 73 3.66 -9.88 -21.18
CA GLU A 73 3.04 -9.60 -22.48
C GLU A 73 3.93 -8.70 -23.34
N GLU A 74 4.51 -7.63 -22.77
CA GLU A 74 5.49 -6.76 -23.45
C GLU A 74 6.72 -7.52 -23.95
N GLU A 75 7.20 -8.51 -23.19
CA GLU A 75 8.32 -9.38 -23.57
C GLU A 75 7.93 -10.43 -24.63
N GLY A 76 6.64 -10.58 -24.95
CA GLY A 76 6.13 -11.49 -26.00
C GLY A 76 5.59 -12.82 -25.49
N VAL A 77 5.29 -12.94 -24.18
CA VAL A 77 4.56 -14.11 -23.65
C VAL A 77 3.11 -14.06 -24.11
N HIS A 78 2.61 -15.15 -24.67
CA HIS A 78 1.22 -15.29 -25.09
C HIS A 78 0.38 -15.88 -23.97
N PHE A 79 -0.86 -15.39 -23.79
CA PHE A 79 -1.76 -15.87 -22.75
C PHE A 79 -2.98 -16.56 -23.35
N GLU A 80 -3.07 -17.86 -23.15
CA GLU A 80 -4.24 -18.67 -23.51
C GLU A 80 -5.13 -18.85 -22.27
N MET A 81 -6.04 -17.90 -22.10
CA MET A 81 -7.00 -17.89 -21.00
C MET A 81 -8.12 -18.90 -21.21
N LEU A 82 -8.86 -19.18 -20.13
CA LEU A 82 -9.95 -20.15 -20.13
C LEU A 82 -9.56 -21.51 -20.76
N THR A 83 -8.32 -21.93 -20.53
CA THR A 83 -7.74 -23.13 -21.15
C THR A 83 -7.31 -24.10 -20.04
N VAL A 84 -7.88 -25.31 -20.07
CA VAL A 84 -7.65 -26.37 -19.08
C VAL A 84 -6.86 -27.49 -19.74
N PRO A 85 -5.63 -27.78 -19.30
CA PRO A 85 -4.86 -28.89 -19.85
C PRO A 85 -5.46 -30.23 -19.41
N THR A 86 -5.52 -31.20 -20.31
CA THR A 86 -6.04 -32.55 -20.06
C THR A 86 -5.00 -33.64 -20.27
N ALA A 87 -4.11 -33.50 -21.25
CA ALA A 87 -3.06 -34.48 -21.51
C ALA A 87 -1.84 -33.87 -22.22
N VAL A 88 -0.65 -34.42 -21.98
CA VAL A 88 0.54 -34.14 -22.79
C VAL A 88 0.58 -35.16 -23.92
N ILE A 89 0.63 -34.68 -25.17
CA ILE A 89 0.66 -35.50 -26.37
C ILE A 89 2.07 -35.51 -26.94
N GLY A 90 2.59 -36.70 -27.24
CA GLY A 90 3.93 -36.87 -27.77
C GLY A 90 4.08 -38.14 -28.60
N GLU A 91 5.19 -38.23 -29.31
CA GLU A 91 5.54 -39.33 -30.21
C GLU A 91 7.02 -39.69 -29.99
N ALA A 92 7.33 -40.99 -29.92
CA ALA A 92 8.68 -41.50 -29.70
C ALA A 92 9.45 -40.85 -28.52
N GLY A 93 8.73 -40.53 -27.42
CA GLY A 93 9.31 -39.90 -26.23
C GLY A 93 9.55 -38.40 -26.33
N ASN A 94 9.08 -37.73 -27.39
CA ASN A 94 9.13 -36.29 -27.56
C ASN A 94 7.75 -35.67 -27.46
N VAL A 95 7.62 -34.55 -26.74
CA VAL A 95 6.37 -33.78 -26.68
C VAL A 95 6.11 -33.12 -28.04
N ARG A 96 4.84 -33.15 -28.48
CA ARG A 96 4.36 -32.51 -29.70
C ARG A 96 3.29 -31.46 -29.42
N ALA A 97 2.45 -31.69 -28.40
CA ALA A 97 1.37 -30.78 -28.05
C ALA A 97 0.90 -30.96 -26.59
N LEU A 98 0.22 -29.93 -26.08
CA LEU A 98 -0.59 -29.99 -24.87
C LEU A 98 -2.07 -30.03 -25.27
N ARG A 99 -2.74 -31.15 -25.02
CA ARG A 99 -4.19 -31.25 -25.21
C ARG A 99 -4.91 -30.44 -24.15
N CYS A 100 -5.82 -29.60 -24.59
CA CYS A 100 -6.54 -28.66 -23.75
C CYS A 100 -8.04 -28.66 -24.05
N LEU A 101 -8.82 -28.24 -23.08
CA LEU A 101 -10.25 -27.92 -23.18
C LEU A 101 -10.45 -26.43 -22.95
N LYS A 102 -11.42 -25.81 -23.63
CA LYS A 102 -11.89 -24.48 -23.24
C LYS A 102 -12.75 -24.57 -21.99
N ALA A 103 -12.73 -23.53 -21.16
CA ALA A 103 -13.50 -23.43 -19.94
C ALA A 103 -14.42 -22.21 -19.96
N LYS A 104 -15.50 -22.29 -19.20
CA LYS A 104 -16.33 -21.13 -18.85
C LYS A 104 -16.33 -20.95 -17.35
N LEU A 105 -16.36 -19.70 -16.90
CA LEU A 105 -16.48 -19.40 -15.48
C LEU A 105 -17.94 -19.54 -15.05
N VAL A 106 -18.16 -20.35 -14.02
CA VAL A 106 -19.47 -20.51 -13.37
C VAL A 106 -19.38 -20.03 -11.93
N THR A 107 -20.42 -19.34 -11.48
CA THR A 107 -20.57 -18.97 -10.07
C THR A 107 -20.86 -20.23 -9.27
N VAL A 108 -20.10 -20.46 -8.21
CA VAL A 108 -20.35 -21.58 -7.30
C VAL A 108 -21.33 -21.13 -6.21
N THR A 109 -22.37 -21.93 -5.98
CA THR A 109 -23.33 -21.69 -4.90
C THR A 109 -22.61 -21.59 -3.55
N GLY A 110 -22.78 -20.47 -2.84
CA GLY A 110 -22.14 -20.24 -1.54
C GLY A 110 -20.70 -19.72 -1.60
N SER A 111 -20.17 -19.35 -2.78
CA SER A 111 -18.83 -18.76 -2.91
C SER A 111 -18.86 -17.54 -3.84
N ASN A 112 -18.19 -16.47 -3.42
CA ASN A 112 -17.93 -15.31 -4.28
C ASN A 112 -16.90 -15.62 -5.38
N ARG A 113 -16.29 -16.81 -5.37
CA ARG A 113 -15.24 -17.21 -6.33
C ARG A 113 -15.86 -17.97 -7.50
N GLN A 114 -15.59 -17.48 -8.71
CA GLN A 114 -15.92 -18.22 -9.93
C GLN A 114 -15.02 -19.44 -10.11
N SER A 115 -15.61 -20.55 -10.53
CA SER A 115 -14.91 -21.79 -10.84
C SER A 115 -14.91 -22.06 -12.33
N PRO A 116 -13.78 -22.52 -12.91
CA PRO A 116 -13.73 -22.89 -14.31
C PRO A 116 -14.40 -24.25 -14.50
N LYS A 117 -15.42 -24.30 -15.35
CA LYS A 117 -16.06 -25.54 -15.81
C LYS A 117 -15.64 -25.79 -17.26
N PRO A 118 -15.01 -26.94 -17.57
CA PRO A 118 -14.68 -27.31 -18.94
C PRO A 118 -15.94 -27.33 -19.84
N ILE A 119 -15.76 -26.95 -21.10
CA ILE A 119 -16.77 -27.05 -22.15
C ILE A 119 -16.49 -28.35 -22.90
N GLU A 120 -17.38 -29.33 -22.77
CA GLU A 120 -17.24 -30.62 -23.45
C GLU A 120 -17.22 -30.44 -24.98
N GLY A 121 -16.38 -31.21 -25.68
CA GLY A 121 -16.22 -31.14 -27.13
C GLY A 121 -15.43 -29.93 -27.63
N SER A 122 -14.83 -29.14 -26.73
CA SER A 122 -13.93 -28.01 -27.08
C SER A 122 -12.45 -28.38 -27.07
N ASP A 123 -12.16 -29.68 -27.20
CA ASP A 123 -10.80 -30.22 -27.18
C ASP A 123 -9.97 -29.66 -28.35
N PHE A 124 -8.76 -29.22 -28.05
CA PHE A 124 -7.79 -28.81 -29.05
C PHE A 124 -6.37 -29.12 -28.58
N ASP A 125 -5.47 -29.34 -29.55
CA ASP A 125 -4.06 -29.62 -29.29
C ASP A 125 -3.25 -28.33 -29.51
N MET A 126 -2.64 -27.81 -28.44
CA MET A 126 -1.75 -26.66 -28.49
C MET A 126 -0.32 -27.13 -28.79
N PRO A 127 0.28 -26.75 -29.94
CA PRO A 127 1.64 -27.20 -30.30
C PRO A 127 2.66 -26.80 -29.23
N ALA A 128 3.50 -27.75 -28.82
CA ALA A 128 4.51 -27.55 -27.78
C ALA A 128 5.64 -28.57 -27.93
N ASP A 129 6.89 -28.12 -27.79
CA ASP A 129 8.07 -29.00 -27.71
C ASP A 129 8.44 -29.31 -26.25
N ALA A 130 8.00 -28.46 -25.32
CA ALA A 130 8.17 -28.63 -23.88
C ALA A 130 6.97 -28.06 -23.11
N VAL A 131 6.70 -28.66 -21.96
CA VAL A 131 5.60 -28.23 -21.06
C VAL A 131 6.17 -28.00 -19.67
N ILE A 132 5.83 -26.84 -19.09
CA ILE A 132 6.25 -26.49 -17.73
C ILE A 132 5.02 -26.40 -16.83
N SER A 133 4.96 -27.22 -15.78
CA SER A 133 3.85 -27.25 -14.83
C SER A 133 4.11 -26.32 -13.64
N ALA A 134 3.30 -25.28 -13.50
CA ALA A 134 3.32 -24.29 -12.41
C ALA A 134 1.99 -24.28 -11.62
N ILE A 135 1.52 -25.47 -11.22
CA ILE A 135 0.20 -25.67 -10.58
C ILE A 135 0.18 -25.49 -9.04
N GLY A 136 1.28 -25.02 -8.45
CA GLY A 136 1.40 -24.74 -7.01
C GLY A 136 2.15 -25.81 -6.24
N GLN A 137 2.22 -25.63 -4.92
CA GLN A 137 2.93 -26.50 -3.98
C GLN A 137 1.98 -26.93 -2.85
N ARG A 138 2.29 -28.07 -2.22
CA ARG A 138 1.59 -28.57 -1.04
C ARG A 138 2.61 -29.04 -0.01
N VAL A 139 2.23 -29.00 1.26
CA VAL A 139 3.04 -29.58 2.33
C VAL A 139 3.09 -31.09 2.13
N GLU A 140 4.29 -31.65 2.17
CA GLU A 140 4.46 -33.09 2.20
C GLU A 140 3.96 -33.63 3.54
N GLN A 141 3.06 -34.60 3.53
CA GLN A 141 2.40 -35.11 4.73
C GLN A 141 2.92 -36.47 5.20
N GLN A 142 3.87 -37.10 4.49
CA GLN A 142 4.27 -38.48 4.77
C GLN A 142 4.85 -38.67 6.18
N TRP A 143 5.46 -37.62 6.75
CA TRP A 143 5.98 -37.63 8.11
C TRP A 143 4.91 -37.46 9.19
N PHE A 144 3.64 -37.19 8.82
CA PHE A 144 2.56 -36.92 9.77
C PHE A 144 2.27 -38.09 10.71
N GLU A 145 2.29 -39.32 10.18
CA GLU A 145 2.01 -40.52 10.97
C GLU A 145 2.97 -40.67 12.15
N SER A 146 4.16 -40.06 12.06
CA SER A 146 5.16 -40.07 13.12
C SER A 146 4.92 -39.05 14.25
N MET A 147 3.94 -38.14 14.13
CA MET A 147 3.63 -37.10 15.14
C MET A 147 2.15 -37.08 15.53
N PRO A 148 1.68 -38.07 16.33
CA PRO A 148 0.32 -38.08 16.84
C PRO A 148 0.05 -36.83 17.69
N GLY A 149 -1.08 -36.16 17.44
CA GLY A 149 -1.49 -34.95 18.15
C GLY A 149 -1.17 -33.63 17.44
N LEU A 150 -0.47 -33.65 16.31
CA LEU A 150 -0.32 -32.46 15.45
C LEU A 150 -1.64 -32.19 14.70
N THR A 151 -2.19 -30.98 14.85
CA THR A 151 -3.44 -30.59 14.20
C THR A 151 -3.17 -29.88 12.88
N TRP A 152 -3.95 -30.22 11.86
CA TRP A 152 -3.88 -29.58 10.54
C TRP A 152 -5.08 -28.64 10.29
N THR A 153 -4.93 -27.77 9.31
CA THR A 153 -6.02 -26.95 8.77
C THR A 153 -6.74 -27.72 7.66
N HIS A 154 -7.92 -27.25 7.24
CA HIS A 154 -8.62 -27.81 6.07
C HIS A 154 -7.84 -27.60 4.75
N ARG A 155 -6.78 -26.78 4.75
CA ARG A 155 -5.91 -26.56 3.59
C ARG A 155 -4.66 -27.43 3.62
N ASP A 156 -4.64 -28.47 4.44
CA ASP A 156 -3.49 -29.38 4.51
C ASP A 156 -2.20 -28.66 4.95
N THR A 157 -2.32 -27.66 5.83
CA THR A 157 -1.21 -26.95 6.48
C THR A 157 -1.21 -27.15 7.99
N ILE A 158 -0.08 -26.92 8.66
CA ILE A 158 0.07 -27.08 10.10
C ILE A 158 -0.72 -25.97 10.82
N ARG A 159 -1.59 -26.36 11.76
CA ARG A 159 -2.32 -25.40 12.60
C ARG A 159 -1.42 -24.91 13.72
N VAL A 160 -1.32 -23.58 13.85
CA VAL A 160 -0.56 -22.93 14.92
C VAL A 160 -1.35 -21.79 15.56
N ASN A 161 -0.94 -21.40 16.76
CA ASN A 161 -1.29 -20.11 17.35
C ASN A 161 -0.61 -18.99 16.52
N THR A 162 -1.38 -18.05 15.97
CA THR A 162 -0.85 -17.04 15.05
C THR A 162 0.07 -15.98 15.70
N ILE A 163 0.11 -15.92 17.03
CA ILE A 163 0.96 -15.00 17.79
C ILE A 163 2.28 -15.67 18.15
N THR A 164 2.22 -16.89 18.67
CA THR A 164 3.40 -17.62 19.16
C THR A 164 4.02 -18.54 18.10
N MET A 165 3.26 -18.90 17.07
CA MET A 165 3.58 -19.95 16.10
C MET A 165 3.68 -21.37 16.71
N GLU A 166 3.22 -21.54 17.95
CA GLU A 166 3.16 -22.85 18.61
C GLU A 166 2.06 -23.73 17.99
N THR A 167 2.38 -25.00 17.78
CA THR A 167 1.45 -26.00 17.24
C THR A 167 0.49 -26.50 18.33
N SER A 168 -0.32 -27.52 18.03
CA SER A 168 -1.11 -28.22 19.05
C SER A 168 -0.26 -29.07 20.01
N LEU A 169 1.01 -29.30 19.69
CA LEU A 169 1.96 -30.01 20.54
C LEU A 169 2.80 -28.99 21.33
N PRO A 170 2.80 -29.03 22.68
CA PRO A 170 3.56 -28.10 23.50
C PRO A 170 5.06 -28.11 23.17
N GLY A 171 5.65 -26.93 23.04
CA GLY A 171 7.08 -26.78 22.74
C GLY A 171 7.47 -27.07 21.28
N ILE A 172 6.50 -27.40 20.41
CA ILE A 172 6.72 -27.54 18.97
C ILE A 172 6.12 -26.33 18.25
N PHE A 173 6.93 -25.71 17.39
CA PHE A 173 6.59 -24.48 16.67
C PHE A 173 6.74 -24.70 15.16
N ALA A 174 5.90 -24.04 14.36
CA ALA A 174 5.97 -24.09 12.91
C ALA A 174 5.75 -22.70 12.30
N ALA A 175 6.46 -22.39 11.22
CA ALA A 175 6.34 -21.11 10.52
C ALA A 175 6.58 -21.28 9.01
N GLY A 176 6.29 -20.23 8.25
CA GLY A 176 6.42 -20.24 6.79
C GLY A 176 5.27 -20.96 6.10
N ASP A 177 5.52 -21.40 4.86
CA ASP A 177 4.49 -21.95 3.98
C ASP A 177 3.87 -23.26 4.49
N ALA A 178 4.59 -23.99 5.36
CA ALA A 178 4.03 -25.14 6.05
C ALA A 178 2.80 -24.80 6.92
N VAL A 179 2.67 -23.53 7.31
CA VAL A 179 1.55 -22.99 8.11
C VAL A 179 0.59 -22.19 7.23
N THR A 180 1.12 -21.23 6.49
CA THR A 180 0.30 -20.27 5.72
C THR A 180 -0.20 -20.81 4.38
N GLY A 181 0.43 -21.87 3.87
CA GLY A 181 0.40 -22.20 2.45
C GLY A 181 1.31 -21.26 1.65
N PRO A 182 1.25 -21.30 0.31
CA PRO A 182 2.09 -20.47 -0.55
C PRO A 182 1.78 -19.00 -0.32
N ALA A 183 2.67 -18.33 0.41
CA ALA A 183 2.57 -16.94 0.84
C ALA A 183 3.79 -16.15 0.34
N THR A 184 3.90 -14.88 0.73
CA THR A 184 5.08 -14.08 0.39
C THR A 184 6.28 -14.45 1.27
N VAL A 185 7.50 -14.27 0.75
CA VAL A 185 8.73 -14.48 1.53
C VAL A 185 8.74 -13.65 2.82
N ILE A 186 8.17 -12.45 2.78
CA ILE A 186 8.08 -11.55 3.94
C ILE A 186 7.17 -12.12 5.02
N GLU A 187 6.06 -12.77 4.66
CA GLU A 187 5.18 -13.44 5.62
C GLU A 187 5.88 -14.62 6.29
N ALA A 188 6.64 -15.41 5.53
CA ALA A 188 7.44 -16.50 6.07
C ALA A 188 8.52 -16.00 7.05
N ILE A 189 9.27 -14.95 6.69
CA ILE A 189 10.24 -14.29 7.58
C ILE A 189 9.54 -13.77 8.84
N GLY A 190 8.39 -13.13 8.69
CA GLY A 190 7.59 -12.63 9.81
C GLY A 190 7.13 -13.75 10.75
N GLY A 191 6.69 -14.88 10.21
CA GLY A 191 6.38 -16.09 10.96
C GLY A 191 7.60 -16.63 11.71
N GLY A 192 8.74 -16.75 11.03
CA GLY A 192 9.99 -17.22 11.65
C GLY A 192 10.43 -16.35 12.82
N LYS A 193 10.32 -15.01 12.70
CA LYS A 193 10.62 -14.08 13.81
C LYS A 193 9.70 -14.27 15.00
N ARG A 194 8.40 -14.51 14.77
CA ARG A 194 7.44 -14.80 15.86
C ARG A 194 7.76 -16.12 16.53
N ALA A 195 8.05 -17.17 15.76
CA ALA A 195 8.41 -18.48 16.27
C ALA A 195 9.70 -18.40 17.11
N ALA A 196 10.75 -17.75 16.62
CA ALA A 196 12.01 -17.59 17.36
C ALA A 196 11.80 -16.91 18.71
N MET A 197 11.03 -15.83 18.76
CA MET A 197 10.71 -15.12 20.00
C MET A 197 9.86 -15.98 20.98
N ALA A 198 8.99 -16.84 20.46
CA ALA A 198 8.17 -17.72 21.28
C ALA A 198 8.96 -18.93 21.82
N ILE A 199 9.86 -19.49 21.01
CA ILE A 199 10.79 -20.56 21.39
C ILE A 199 11.70 -20.09 22.52
N ASP A 200 12.33 -18.92 22.36
CA ASP A 200 13.20 -18.32 23.39
C ASP A 200 12.47 -18.18 24.73
N ARG A 201 11.24 -17.64 24.71
CA ARG A 201 10.41 -17.52 25.90
C ARG A 201 10.00 -18.86 26.50
N TYR A 202 9.65 -19.83 25.66
CA TYR A 202 9.27 -21.17 26.10
C TYR A 202 10.42 -21.85 26.84
N LEU A 203 11.62 -21.83 26.25
CA LEU A 203 12.84 -22.40 26.85
C LEU A 203 13.26 -21.65 28.12
N GLY A 204 13.06 -20.33 28.16
CA GLY A 204 13.37 -19.50 29.32
C GLY A 204 12.32 -19.50 30.43
N GLY A 205 11.19 -20.20 30.27
CA GLY A 205 10.07 -20.15 31.23
C GLY A 205 9.39 -18.78 31.33
N ILE A 206 9.56 -17.94 30.31
CA ILE A 206 8.99 -16.59 30.23
C ILE A 206 7.58 -16.68 29.62
N PRO A 207 6.59 -15.90 30.10
CA PRO A 207 5.25 -15.88 29.51
C PRO A 207 5.25 -15.58 28.01
N GLN A 208 4.47 -16.37 27.26
CA GLN A 208 4.34 -16.27 25.81
C GLN A 208 3.83 -14.88 25.35
N PRO A 209 4.23 -14.41 24.14
CA PRO A 209 3.77 -13.13 23.61
C PRO A 209 2.27 -13.06 23.46
N LYS A 210 1.73 -11.85 23.64
CA LYS A 210 0.36 -11.49 23.28
C LYS A 210 0.39 -10.46 22.16
N LEU A 211 -0.60 -10.52 21.27
CA LEU A 211 -0.76 -9.48 20.25
C LEU A 211 -1.13 -8.17 20.96
N PRO A 212 -0.40 -7.07 20.73
CA PRO A 212 -0.79 -5.80 21.30
C PRO A 212 -2.16 -5.39 20.73
N PRO A 213 -3.03 -4.76 21.53
CA PRO A 213 -4.38 -4.37 21.09
C PRO A 213 -4.34 -3.36 19.94
N VAL A 214 -3.22 -2.65 19.77
CA VAL A 214 -2.97 -1.73 18.68
C VAL A 214 -1.53 -1.89 18.17
N PRO A 215 -1.28 -1.66 16.86
CA PRO A 215 0.09 -1.63 16.33
C PRO A 215 0.96 -0.64 17.10
N VAL A 216 2.10 -1.12 17.60
CA VAL A 216 3.05 -0.28 18.33
C VAL A 216 4.00 0.35 17.31
N ARG A 217 4.09 1.69 17.33
CA ARG A 217 5.01 2.42 16.46
C ARG A 217 6.43 2.26 16.99
N GLN A 218 7.36 1.82 16.13
CA GLN A 218 8.78 1.70 16.48
C GLN A 218 9.43 3.07 16.72
N GLN A 219 9.23 4.04 15.81
CA GLN A 219 9.82 5.38 15.90
C GLN A 219 8.94 6.43 15.23
N ARG A 220 9.05 7.69 15.68
CA ARG A 220 8.54 8.86 14.93
C ARG A 220 9.67 9.51 14.14
N ILE A 221 9.53 9.50 12.82
CA ILE A 221 10.42 10.29 11.94
C ILE A 221 9.91 11.73 11.81
N PRO A 222 10.81 12.72 11.65
CA PRO A 222 10.44 14.10 11.34
C PRO A 222 9.58 14.21 10.08
N TYR A 223 8.86 15.33 9.97
CA TYR A 223 8.08 15.62 8.78
C TYR A 223 8.95 16.17 7.66
N ILE A 224 8.58 15.85 6.42
CA ILE A 224 9.05 16.57 5.24
C ILE A 224 7.99 17.62 4.94
N ASP A 225 8.36 18.88 4.99
CA ASP A 225 7.45 19.96 4.66
C ASP A 225 7.22 20.01 3.15
N VAL A 226 5.97 19.82 2.74
CA VAL A 226 5.56 19.84 1.34
C VAL A 226 4.36 20.77 1.18
N PRO A 227 4.44 21.82 0.34
CA PRO A 227 3.31 22.69 0.07
C PRO A 227 2.10 21.94 -0.51
N SER A 228 0.90 22.41 -0.19
CA SER A 228 -0.39 21.96 -0.75
C SER A 228 -0.35 21.74 -2.27
N HIS A 229 0.07 22.75 -3.03
CA HIS A 229 0.11 22.69 -4.49
C HIS A 229 1.07 21.60 -5.00
N THR A 230 2.28 21.52 -4.43
CA THR A 230 3.25 20.47 -4.77
C THR A 230 2.68 19.10 -4.43
N LYS A 231 2.08 18.94 -3.25
CA LYS A 231 1.50 17.67 -2.79
C LYS A 231 0.41 17.16 -3.73
N MET A 232 -0.38 18.06 -4.30
CA MET A 232 -1.45 17.72 -5.25
C MET A 232 -0.94 17.51 -6.68
N ALA A 233 0.23 18.05 -7.04
CA ALA A 233 0.83 17.89 -8.35
C ALA A 233 1.71 16.63 -8.46
N LEU A 234 2.28 16.14 -7.36
CA LEU A 234 3.20 14.99 -7.35
C LEU A 234 2.52 13.69 -7.78
N LYS A 235 3.07 13.06 -8.82
CA LYS A 235 2.66 11.74 -9.32
C LYS A 235 3.59 10.65 -8.79
N ARG A 236 3.09 9.40 -8.76
CA ARG A 236 3.91 8.24 -8.43
C ARG A 236 4.99 8.14 -9.51
N PRO A 237 6.28 8.17 -9.17
CA PRO A 237 7.32 7.88 -10.14
C PRO A 237 7.15 6.47 -10.68
N GLU A 238 7.34 6.29 -11.98
CA GLU A 238 7.37 4.97 -12.60
C GLU A 238 8.74 4.33 -12.38
N MET A 239 8.76 3.03 -12.10
CA MET A 239 10.00 2.27 -11.91
C MET A 239 10.75 2.20 -13.24
N PRO A 240 11.98 2.73 -13.35
CA PRO A 240 12.77 2.56 -14.56
C PRO A 240 13.05 1.08 -14.82
N LEU A 241 12.75 0.62 -16.03
CA LEU A 241 12.95 -0.75 -16.45
C LEU A 241 14.07 -0.85 -17.48
N LEU A 242 14.74 -1.99 -17.50
CA LEU A 242 15.64 -2.37 -18.58
C LEU A 242 14.87 -2.42 -19.91
N GLY A 243 15.51 -2.02 -21.02
CA GLY A 243 14.90 -2.08 -22.36
C GLY A 243 14.48 -3.50 -22.75
N ILE A 244 13.38 -3.62 -23.51
CA ILE A 244 12.73 -4.91 -23.88
C ILE A 244 13.73 -5.91 -24.46
N ASP A 245 14.59 -5.49 -25.40
CA ASP A 245 15.55 -6.39 -26.07
C ASP A 245 16.49 -7.07 -25.07
N ARG A 246 16.93 -6.35 -24.04
CA ARG A 246 17.79 -6.89 -22.99
C ARG A 246 17.00 -7.67 -21.93
N ARG A 247 15.76 -7.27 -21.64
CA ARG A 247 14.85 -8.04 -20.77
C ARG A 247 14.64 -9.46 -21.31
N ARG A 248 14.45 -9.58 -22.63
CA ARG A 248 14.18 -10.87 -23.31
C ARG A 248 15.38 -11.79 -23.46
N THR A 249 16.61 -11.29 -23.32
CA THR A 249 17.84 -12.04 -23.67
C THR A 249 18.84 -12.15 -22.53
N THR A 250 18.63 -11.43 -21.43
CA THR A 250 19.58 -11.40 -20.31
C THR A 250 18.89 -11.69 -18.97
N PHE A 251 19.68 -12.16 -18.01
CA PHE A 251 19.29 -12.33 -16.62
C PHE A 251 19.71 -11.13 -15.75
N GLN A 252 19.88 -9.95 -16.36
CA GLN A 252 20.18 -8.74 -15.61
C GLN A 252 18.94 -8.26 -14.85
N GLN A 253 19.18 -7.52 -13.77
CA GLN A 253 18.11 -6.89 -13.00
C GLN A 253 17.25 -6.00 -13.91
N VAL A 254 15.93 -6.24 -13.88
CA VAL A 254 14.97 -5.58 -14.76
C VAL A 254 14.55 -4.24 -14.17
N GLU A 255 14.17 -4.19 -12.90
CA GLU A 255 13.88 -2.94 -12.19
C GLU A 255 15.18 -2.25 -11.82
N LEU A 256 15.47 -1.11 -12.44
CA LEU A 256 16.75 -0.40 -12.26
C LEU A 256 16.79 0.45 -10.97
N GLY A 257 15.67 0.48 -10.22
CA GLY A 257 15.51 1.30 -9.04
C GLY A 257 15.25 2.77 -9.37
N TYR A 258 14.84 3.52 -8.36
CA TYR A 258 14.63 4.95 -8.50
C TYR A 258 15.95 5.72 -8.41
N SER A 259 16.09 6.76 -9.24
CA SER A 259 17.08 7.81 -9.00
C SER A 259 16.79 8.54 -7.69
N GLU A 260 17.80 9.20 -7.12
CA GLU A 260 17.64 9.96 -5.88
C GLU A 260 16.49 10.98 -5.98
N ASN A 261 16.34 11.64 -7.12
CA ASN A 261 15.24 12.60 -7.33
C ASN A 261 13.87 11.91 -7.29
N GLN A 262 13.70 10.78 -7.99
CA GLN A 262 12.45 10.02 -7.96
C GLN A 262 12.13 9.51 -6.55
N THR A 263 13.12 9.05 -5.79
CA THR A 263 12.92 8.66 -4.38
C THR A 263 12.44 9.84 -3.54
N ARG A 264 13.02 11.03 -3.73
CA ARG A 264 12.60 12.25 -3.02
C ARG A 264 11.17 12.66 -3.40
N GLU A 265 10.79 12.55 -4.67
CA GLU A 265 9.44 12.82 -5.15
C GLU A 265 8.41 11.85 -4.56
N GLU A 266 8.71 10.55 -4.55
CA GLU A 266 7.82 9.55 -3.92
C GLU A 266 7.72 9.76 -2.41
N ALA A 267 8.83 10.06 -1.72
CA ALA A 267 8.81 10.37 -0.28
C ALA A 267 7.94 11.61 0.03
N ARG A 268 7.98 12.64 -0.82
CA ARG A 268 7.14 13.84 -0.68
C ARG A 268 5.66 13.57 -0.88
N ARG A 269 5.25 12.45 -1.49
CA ARG A 269 3.84 12.04 -1.59
C ARG A 269 3.28 11.43 -0.31
N CYS A 270 4.13 10.92 0.59
CA CYS A 270 3.72 10.24 1.82
C CYS A 270 2.72 11.06 2.67
N LEU A 271 1.55 10.48 3.00
CA LEU A 271 0.53 11.12 3.83
C LEU A 271 0.68 10.84 5.34
N ARG A 272 1.73 10.11 5.75
CA ARG A 272 1.99 9.70 7.14
C ARG A 272 0.77 9.05 7.79
N CYS A 273 0.27 7.99 7.15
CA CYS A 273 -0.81 7.15 7.69
C CYS A 273 -0.44 6.50 9.03
N ASP A 274 0.85 6.50 9.39
CA ASP A 274 1.33 6.14 10.71
C ASP A 274 0.79 7.06 11.81
N ILE A 275 0.51 8.35 11.53
CA ILE A 275 0.07 9.35 12.54
C ILE A 275 -1.42 9.68 12.41
N CYS A 276 -1.90 9.92 11.19
CA CYS A 276 -3.31 10.28 10.99
C CYS A 276 -4.21 9.04 11.03
N ARG A 277 -5.00 8.90 12.10
CA ARG A 277 -5.98 7.81 12.24
C ARG A 277 -7.29 8.02 11.46
N ARG A 278 -7.36 9.05 10.60
CA ARG A 278 -8.51 9.35 9.71
C ARG A 278 -9.88 9.50 10.40
N CYS A 279 -9.92 9.91 11.66
CA CYS A 279 -11.19 10.04 12.41
C CYS A 279 -12.11 11.21 11.98
N GLY A 280 -11.73 12.00 10.98
CA GLY A 280 -12.57 13.09 10.42
C GLY A 280 -12.82 14.32 11.31
N LYS A 281 -12.53 14.28 12.61
CA LYS A 281 -12.80 15.38 13.56
C LYS A 281 -12.32 16.76 13.09
N CYS A 282 -11.16 16.85 12.46
CA CYS A 282 -10.63 18.12 11.95
C CYS A 282 -11.56 18.76 10.90
N VAL A 283 -12.11 17.96 9.99
CA VAL A 283 -13.06 18.39 8.95
C VAL A 283 -14.37 18.81 9.59
N THR A 284 -14.93 17.97 10.47
CA THR A 284 -16.18 18.25 11.20
C THR A 284 -16.10 19.56 11.97
N ILE A 285 -15.01 19.80 12.70
CA ILE A 285 -14.84 21.03 13.49
C ILE A 285 -14.67 22.26 12.59
N CYS A 286 -13.89 22.14 11.51
CA CYS A 286 -13.70 23.24 10.57
C CYS A 286 -15.02 23.64 9.89
N LYS A 287 -15.85 22.66 9.52
CA LYS A 287 -17.12 22.88 8.84
C LYS A 287 -18.24 23.28 9.80
N GLU A 288 -18.52 22.46 10.81
CA GLU A 288 -19.73 22.59 11.63
C GLU A 288 -19.57 23.51 12.82
N LYS A 289 -18.39 23.56 13.45
CA LYS A 289 -18.15 24.40 14.64
C LYS A 289 -17.63 25.78 14.25
N MET A 290 -16.66 25.83 13.34
CA MET A 290 -16.10 27.09 12.87
C MET A 290 -16.88 27.70 11.70
N GLY A 291 -17.62 26.92 10.91
CA GLY A 291 -18.36 27.45 9.75
C GLY A 291 -17.45 27.85 8.57
N VAL A 292 -16.20 27.39 8.55
CA VAL A 292 -15.18 27.82 7.56
C VAL A 292 -15.11 26.84 6.38
N ASP A 293 -15.27 25.54 6.66
CA ASP A 293 -15.29 24.47 5.65
C ASP A 293 -14.08 24.54 4.68
N ALA A 294 -12.87 24.67 5.25
CA ALA A 294 -11.62 24.79 4.50
C ALA A 294 -10.94 23.46 4.15
N LEU A 295 -11.28 22.37 4.86
CA LEU A 295 -10.60 21.08 4.73
C LEU A 295 -11.37 20.14 3.79
N ALA A 296 -10.74 19.72 2.68
CA ALA A 296 -11.26 18.68 1.78
C ALA A 296 -10.35 17.44 1.83
N LEU A 297 -10.63 16.54 2.77
CA LEU A 297 -9.89 15.29 2.97
C LEU A 297 -10.76 14.10 2.55
N GLY A 298 -10.70 13.72 1.27
CA GLY A 298 -11.55 12.69 0.71
C GLY A 298 -11.16 11.25 1.08
N TYR A 299 -9.92 11.04 1.53
CA TYR A 299 -9.40 9.73 1.96
C TYR A 299 -9.90 9.24 3.34
N LEU A 300 -10.82 9.96 3.97
CA LEU A 300 -11.31 9.62 5.33
C LEU A 300 -12.24 8.40 5.34
N SER A 301 -12.94 8.12 4.24
CA SER A 301 -13.79 6.93 4.07
C SER A 301 -13.07 5.89 3.22
N PHE A 302 -13.11 4.63 3.65
CA PHE A 302 -12.58 3.50 2.88
C PHE A 302 -13.55 3.04 1.80
N ASP A 303 -14.84 2.92 2.14
CA ASP A 303 -15.85 2.36 1.24
C ASP A 303 -16.27 3.38 0.16
N HIS A 304 -16.20 4.66 0.49
CA HIS A 304 -16.62 5.76 -0.38
C HIS A 304 -15.59 6.90 -0.33
N PRO A 305 -14.36 6.68 -0.82
CA PRO A 305 -13.36 7.72 -0.88
C PRO A 305 -13.84 8.85 -1.79
N LYS A 306 -13.62 10.09 -1.36
CA LYS A 306 -13.84 11.28 -2.17
C LYS A 306 -12.50 11.83 -2.66
N GLU A 307 -12.55 12.79 -3.56
CA GLU A 307 -11.36 13.54 -3.95
C GLU A 307 -10.84 14.37 -2.76
N SER A 308 -9.51 14.44 -2.61
CA SER A 308 -8.86 15.29 -1.63
C SER A 308 -8.27 16.51 -2.33
N ASP A 309 -8.45 17.69 -1.75
CA ASP A 309 -7.87 18.91 -2.29
C ASP A 309 -7.30 19.78 -1.17
N PHE A 310 -5.97 19.75 -1.04
CA PHE A 310 -5.26 20.54 -0.04
C PHE A 310 -5.15 22.02 -0.42
N ARG A 311 -5.32 22.37 -1.71
CA ARG A 311 -5.27 23.76 -2.19
C ARG A 311 -6.46 24.56 -1.69
N ARG A 312 -7.62 23.91 -1.55
CA ARG A 312 -8.80 24.52 -0.93
C ARG A 312 -8.53 25.04 0.48
N THR A 313 -7.69 24.34 1.26
CA THR A 313 -7.34 24.79 2.61
C THR A 313 -6.49 26.05 2.57
N GLU A 314 -5.56 26.16 1.63
CA GLU A 314 -4.74 27.36 1.46
C GLU A 314 -5.59 28.60 1.17
N GLN A 315 -6.62 28.43 0.34
CA GLN A 315 -7.54 29.50 -0.05
C GLN A 315 -8.51 29.91 1.05
N ARG A 316 -9.08 28.95 1.80
CA ARG A 316 -10.20 29.21 2.73
C ARG A 316 -9.81 29.21 4.20
N CYS A 317 -8.65 28.66 4.57
CA CYS A 317 -8.27 28.57 5.97
C CYS A 317 -8.05 29.96 6.56
N ILE A 318 -8.67 30.19 7.72
CA ILE A 318 -8.53 31.41 8.51
C ILE A 318 -7.43 31.30 9.57
N SER A 319 -6.74 30.16 9.69
CA SER A 319 -5.68 29.91 10.68
C SER A 319 -6.11 30.06 12.15
N CYS A 320 -7.35 29.65 12.46
CA CYS A 320 -7.90 29.63 13.83
C CYS A 320 -7.37 28.49 14.72
N GLY A 321 -6.73 27.47 14.14
CA GLY A 321 -6.14 26.34 14.89
C GLY A 321 -7.13 25.32 15.45
N ALA A 322 -8.45 25.49 15.31
CA ALA A 322 -9.45 24.60 15.90
C ALA A 322 -9.29 23.12 15.48
N CYS A 323 -8.89 22.88 14.23
CA CYS A 323 -8.63 21.54 13.72
C CYS A 323 -7.38 20.89 14.35
N ALA A 324 -6.33 21.66 14.64
CA ALA A 324 -5.12 21.19 15.31
C ALA A 324 -5.38 20.91 16.79
N ALA A 325 -6.06 21.82 17.49
CA ALA A 325 -6.40 21.68 18.90
C ALA A 325 -7.24 20.43 19.21
N ASN A 326 -8.04 19.98 18.24
CA ASN A 326 -8.92 18.80 18.40
C ASN A 326 -8.38 17.54 17.70
N CYS A 327 -7.12 17.55 17.26
CA CYS A 327 -6.51 16.39 16.63
C CYS A 327 -5.97 15.41 17.68
N PRO A 328 -6.60 14.23 17.86
CA PRO A 328 -6.23 13.30 18.93
C PRO A 328 -4.84 12.68 18.76
N THR A 329 -4.26 12.74 17.55
CA THR A 329 -2.96 12.12 17.25
C THR A 329 -1.86 13.15 16.97
N GLY A 330 -2.19 14.45 16.96
CA GLY A 330 -1.27 15.52 16.58
C GLY A 330 -0.84 15.48 15.10
N ALA A 331 -1.66 14.87 14.24
CA ALA A 331 -1.50 14.88 12.78
C ALA A 331 -1.68 16.29 12.20
N MET A 332 -2.68 17.03 12.71
CA MET A 332 -2.86 18.45 12.42
C MET A 332 -2.06 19.25 13.45
N ARG A 333 -1.26 20.20 12.98
CA ARG A 333 -0.49 21.12 13.82
C ARG A 333 -0.60 22.53 13.29
N ILE A 334 -0.64 23.49 14.22
CA ILE A 334 -0.56 24.91 13.89
C ILE A 334 0.57 25.51 14.72
N GLU A 335 1.46 26.26 14.09
CA GLU A 335 2.61 26.86 14.75
C GLU A 335 3.02 28.13 14.03
N ASP A 336 3.60 29.05 14.80
CA ASP A 336 4.13 30.31 14.30
C ASP A 336 5.61 30.10 13.98
N ARG A 337 6.01 30.31 12.72
CA ARG A 337 7.39 30.20 12.26
C ARG A 337 7.81 31.54 11.66
N GLY A 338 8.62 32.29 12.39
CA GLY A 338 8.98 33.66 12.00
C GLY A 338 7.75 34.57 11.96
N ALA A 339 7.52 35.24 10.83
CA ALA A 339 6.41 36.16 10.63
C ALA A 339 5.12 35.48 10.10
N GLU A 340 5.06 34.16 10.07
CA GLU A 340 3.92 33.41 9.52
C GLU A 340 3.34 32.40 10.51
N ARG A 341 2.01 32.25 10.49
CA ARG A 341 1.29 31.13 11.10
C ARG A 341 1.07 30.04 10.06
N ILE A 342 1.50 28.83 10.37
CA ILE A 342 1.50 27.70 9.43
C ILE A 342 0.62 26.59 9.99
N LEU A 343 -0.37 26.17 9.19
CA LEU A 343 -1.16 24.97 9.44
C LEU A 343 -0.58 23.81 8.63
N THR A 344 -0.24 22.71 9.30
CA THR A 344 0.26 21.49 8.67
C THR A 344 -0.61 20.27 8.98
N LEU A 345 -0.65 19.35 8.03
CA LEU A 345 -1.17 17.99 8.19
C LEU A 345 -0.03 17.02 7.89
N CYS A 346 0.54 16.44 8.93
CA CYS A 346 1.64 15.48 8.83
C CYS A 346 2.82 15.97 7.95
N GLY A 347 3.18 17.25 8.06
CA GLY A 347 4.21 17.88 7.20
C GLY A 347 3.68 18.51 5.92
N THR A 348 2.51 18.11 5.44
CA THR A 348 1.89 18.82 4.30
C THR A 348 1.45 20.20 4.78
N VAL A 349 2.03 21.25 4.21
CA VAL A 349 1.67 22.64 4.55
C VAL A 349 0.37 22.97 3.87
N LEU A 350 -0.69 23.12 4.67
CA LEU A 350 -2.05 23.35 4.18
C LEU A 350 -2.38 24.84 4.05
N SER A 351 -1.78 25.69 4.89
CA SER A 351 -1.98 27.13 4.83
C SER A 351 -0.82 27.85 5.51
N ARG A 352 -0.41 28.98 4.93
CA ARG A 352 0.49 29.97 5.54
C ARG A 352 -0.25 31.30 5.57
N GLN A 353 -0.14 32.02 6.68
CA GLN A 353 -0.77 33.33 6.84
C GLN A 353 0.20 34.27 7.56
N PRO A 354 0.39 35.50 7.09
CA PRO A 354 1.24 36.46 7.79
C PRO A 354 0.65 36.80 9.16
N LEU A 355 1.53 36.90 10.15
CA LEU A 355 1.20 37.33 11.49
C LEU A 355 1.20 38.85 11.56
N LEU A 356 0.19 39.36 12.24
CA LEU A 356 0.08 40.75 12.61
C LEU A 356 0.63 40.93 14.00
N SER A 357 1.43 41.96 14.20
CA SER A 357 2.05 42.30 15.48
C SER A 357 1.57 43.67 15.95
N CYS A 358 1.57 43.86 17.27
CA CYS A 358 1.22 45.12 17.89
C CYS A 358 2.32 46.15 17.64
N SER A 359 1.98 47.24 16.97
CA SER A 359 2.87 48.38 16.72
C SER A 359 3.50 48.99 17.98
N LYS A 360 2.87 48.83 19.16
CA LYS A 360 3.35 49.39 20.43
C LYS A 360 4.25 48.45 21.24
N CYS A 361 3.95 47.15 21.26
CA CYS A 361 4.66 46.19 22.13
C CYS A 361 5.22 44.97 21.42
N GLY A 362 5.06 44.87 20.09
CA GLY A 362 5.53 43.75 19.27
C GLY A 362 4.75 42.44 19.45
N ALA A 363 3.79 42.36 20.38
CA ALA A 363 3.04 41.13 20.64
C ALA A 363 2.25 40.66 19.40
N VAL A 364 2.28 39.35 19.14
CA VAL A 364 1.51 38.73 18.06
C VAL A 364 0.01 38.83 18.35
N ILE A 365 -0.74 39.43 17.43
CA ILE A 365 -2.20 39.61 17.52
C ILE A 365 -2.93 38.43 16.88
N GLY A 366 -2.40 37.91 15.76
CA GLY A 366 -3.01 36.82 14.99
C GLY A 366 -2.84 37.03 13.50
N THR A 367 -3.76 36.48 12.70
CA THR A 367 -3.77 36.62 11.23
C THR A 367 -4.94 37.49 10.80
N GLU A 368 -4.82 38.20 9.68
CA GLU A 368 -5.88 39.09 9.18
C GLU A 368 -7.19 38.33 8.94
N ARG A 369 -7.11 37.14 8.32
CA ARG A 369 -8.28 36.29 8.07
C ARG A 369 -8.99 35.86 9.36
N TYR A 370 -8.23 35.56 10.42
CA TYR A 370 -8.83 35.20 11.70
C TYR A 370 -9.51 36.38 12.38
N LEU A 371 -8.85 37.55 12.40
CA LEU A 371 -9.40 38.76 13.01
C LEU A 371 -10.63 39.25 12.25
N ALA A 372 -10.63 39.21 10.92
CA ALA A 372 -11.80 39.49 10.09
C ALA A 372 -12.98 38.55 10.43
N PHE A 373 -12.71 37.25 10.62
CA PHE A 373 -13.72 36.29 11.03
C PHE A 373 -14.30 36.58 12.42
N ILE A 374 -13.48 36.98 13.39
CA ILE A 374 -13.93 37.37 14.73
C ILE A 374 -14.77 38.64 14.69
N ARG A 375 -14.33 39.69 13.96
CA ARG A 375 -15.10 40.93 13.77
C ARG A 375 -16.48 40.64 13.16
N GLY A 376 -16.54 39.77 12.14
CA GLY A 376 -17.81 39.36 11.53
C GLY A 376 -18.76 38.65 12.49
N ARG A 377 -18.27 37.93 13.51
CA ARG A 377 -19.11 37.27 14.52
C ARG A 377 -19.53 38.17 15.68
N LEU A 378 -18.71 39.16 16.06
CA LEU A 378 -18.98 40.06 17.18
C LEU A 378 -19.84 41.28 16.79
N GLY A 379 -19.98 41.58 15.49
CA GLY A 379 -20.69 42.77 15.02
C GLY A 379 -20.03 44.09 15.44
N VAL A 380 -20.80 45.18 15.51
CA VAL A 380 -20.37 46.58 15.79
C VAL A 380 -19.67 46.76 17.16
N MET A 381 -19.60 45.72 18.00
CA MET A 381 -18.97 45.77 19.33
C MET A 381 -17.46 45.53 19.35
N ALA A 382 -16.83 45.22 18.21
CA ALA A 382 -15.37 45.16 18.14
C ALA A 382 -14.81 46.58 17.94
N PRO A 383 -14.01 47.14 18.87
CA PRO A 383 -13.34 48.41 18.59
C PRO A 383 -12.49 48.19 17.35
N ALA A 384 -12.73 49.02 16.33
CA ALA A 384 -11.89 49.04 15.15
C ALA A 384 -10.45 49.27 15.62
N SER A 385 -9.62 48.23 15.64
CA SER A 385 -8.19 48.36 15.93
C SER A 385 -7.46 48.92 14.70
N GLN A 386 -8.06 49.95 14.10
CA GLN A 386 -7.54 50.82 13.05
C GLN A 386 -7.94 52.25 13.42
N ASP A 387 -7.59 52.67 14.63
CA ASP A 387 -7.72 54.07 15.02
C ASP A 387 -6.45 54.79 14.53
N GLY A 388 -6.53 55.42 13.35
CA GLY A 388 -5.43 56.16 12.72
C GLY A 388 -4.30 55.31 12.10
N GLY A 389 -4.59 54.06 11.68
CA GLY A 389 -3.61 53.19 10.98
C GLY A 389 -2.63 52.42 11.89
N GLN A 390 -2.72 52.55 13.22
CA GLN A 390 -1.90 51.78 14.15
C GLN A 390 -2.58 50.47 14.56
N GLN A 391 -1.89 49.35 14.33
CA GLN A 391 -2.34 48.03 14.73
C GLN A 391 -1.93 47.75 16.17
N LEU A 392 -2.91 47.59 17.09
CA LEU A 392 -2.67 47.42 18.51
C LEU A 392 -3.31 46.12 19.02
N CYS A 393 -2.63 45.41 19.94
CA CYS A 393 -3.23 44.29 20.66
C CYS A 393 -4.23 44.79 21.71
N ASP A 394 -5.14 43.92 22.18
CA ASP A 394 -6.20 44.25 23.14
C ASP A 394 -5.69 44.98 24.38
N ASN A 395 -4.53 44.55 24.93
CA ASN A 395 -3.93 45.18 26.10
C ASN A 395 -3.46 46.62 25.80
N CYS A 396 -2.85 46.85 24.64
CA CYS A 396 -2.39 48.18 24.24
C CYS A 396 -3.56 49.09 23.84
N ALA A 397 -4.59 48.54 23.21
CA ALA A 397 -5.82 49.25 22.85
C ALA A 397 -6.57 49.71 24.10
N ARG A 398 -6.76 48.82 25.10
CA ARG A 398 -7.39 49.17 26.39
C ARG A 398 -6.63 50.25 27.13
N LYS A 399 -5.29 50.16 27.19
CA LYS A 399 -4.44 51.19 27.80
C LYS A 399 -4.53 52.55 27.11
N LYS A 400 -4.76 52.58 25.78
CA LYS A 400 -4.95 53.82 25.02
C LYS A 400 -6.34 54.42 25.25
N GLY A 401 -7.39 53.59 25.25
CA GLY A 401 -8.78 54.02 25.50
C GLY A 401 -9.01 54.60 26.89
N TYR A 402 -8.28 54.12 27.91
CA TYR A 402 -8.38 54.63 29.29
C TYR A 402 -7.90 56.09 29.45
N HIS A 403 -7.11 56.61 28.51
CA HIS A 403 -6.67 58.02 28.52
C HIS A 403 -7.57 58.95 27.70
N GLY A 404 -8.63 58.44 27.05
CA GLY A 404 -9.51 59.22 26.17
C GLY A 404 -10.85 59.66 26.77
N SER A 405 -11.19 59.23 27.99
CA SER A 405 -12.44 59.62 28.66
C SER A 405 -12.17 60.56 29.83
N SER A 406 -11.82 61.80 29.52
CA SER A 406 -11.92 62.93 30.45
C SER A 406 -12.75 64.02 29.80
N THR A 407 -14.07 64.00 29.96
CA THR A 407 -14.89 65.23 30.05
C THR A 407 -16.37 64.93 30.42
N VAL A 408 -16.71 65.44 31.61
CA VAL A 408 -17.99 66.06 32.05
C VAL A 408 -19.27 65.20 32.06
N MET A 409 -19.62 64.73 33.26
CA MET A 409 -21.03 64.67 33.67
C MET A 409 -21.50 66.08 34.02
N PRO A 410 -22.67 66.56 33.53
CA PRO A 410 -23.36 67.66 34.20
C PRO A 410 -24.19 67.10 35.35
N ALA A 411 -24.07 67.76 36.50
CA ALA A 411 -24.94 67.58 37.64
C ALA A 411 -26.33 68.16 37.34
N THR A 412 -27.35 67.31 37.37
CA THR A 412 -28.65 67.36 38.11
C THR A 412 -29.63 66.42 37.45
#